data_AF-A0A0N7KWK1-F1
#
_entry.id   AF-A0A0N7KWK1-F1
#
_cell.length_a   1.000
_cell.length_b   1.000
_cell.length_c   1.000
_cell.angle_alpha   90.00
_cell.angle_beta   90.00
_cell.angle_gamma   90.00
#
_symmetry.space_group_name_H-M   'P 1'
#
loop_
_entity.id
_entity.type
_entity.pdbx_description
1 polymer ?
#
loop_
_entity_poly.entity_id
_entity_poly.type
_entity_poly.pdbx_seq_one_letter_code
_entity_poly.pdbx_strand_id
1 'polypeptide(L)'
;MIGYDADPSAIKIAEMNGLSLDGHKGKQFTSSMARQYDLILVMEKYHIEQIGRIAPEIRGKTMLFGHWINHREIPDPYKKSDEAFASVFQLIAESSQCWAEKLRA
;
A
#
# COMPACT_ATOMS: atom_id res chain seq x y z
N MET A 1 5.37 4.30 -13.04
CA MET A 1 4.97 3.48 -14.20
C MET A 1 3.45 3.46 -14.27
N ILE A 2 2.85 4.10 -15.26
CA ILE A 2 1.38 4.17 -15.44
C ILE A 2 0.99 3.12 -16.49
N GLY A 3 -0.01 2.30 -16.20
CA GLY A 3 -0.51 1.24 -17.09
C GLY A 3 0.30 -0.06 -17.06
N TYR A 4 1.35 -0.13 -16.23
CA TYR A 4 2.17 -1.34 -16.08
C TYR A 4 1.45 -2.35 -15.17
N ASP A 5 1.69 -3.63 -15.42
CA ASP A 5 1.27 -4.72 -14.54
C ASP A 5 2.02 -4.68 -13.20
N ALA A 6 1.56 -5.51 -12.26
CA ALA A 6 2.27 -5.71 -11.02
C ALA A 6 3.69 -6.24 -11.29
N ASP A 7 4.63 -5.88 -10.42
CA ASP A 7 6.02 -6.34 -10.54
C ASP A 7 6.07 -7.89 -10.50
N PRO A 8 6.87 -8.55 -11.37
CA PRO A 8 6.93 -10.01 -11.42
C PRO A 8 7.30 -10.67 -10.09
N SER A 9 8.16 -10.05 -9.28
CA SER A 9 8.49 -10.57 -7.95
C SER A 9 7.33 -10.43 -6.98
N ALA A 10 6.56 -9.34 -7.06
CA ALA A 10 5.34 -9.19 -6.27
C ALA A 10 4.27 -10.22 -6.67
N ILE A 11 4.09 -10.48 -7.97
CA ILE A 11 3.19 -11.53 -8.48
C ILE A 11 3.60 -12.89 -7.93
N LYS A 12 4.88 -13.26 -8.08
CA LYS A 12 5.41 -14.55 -7.60
C LYS A 12 5.14 -14.75 -6.11
N ILE A 13 5.44 -13.77 -5.26
CA ILE A 13 5.23 -13.88 -3.81
C ILE A 13 3.73 -13.91 -3.46
N ALA A 14 2.89 -13.13 -4.14
CA ALA A 14 1.44 -13.17 -3.94
C ALA A 14 0.87 -14.55 -4.28
N GLU A 15 1.26 -15.13 -5.42
CA GLU A 15 0.82 -16.46 -5.87
C GLU A 15 1.25 -17.56 -4.90
N MET A 16 2.49 -17.48 -4.38
CA MET A 16 2.99 -18.40 -3.34
C MET A 16 2.14 -18.38 -2.06
N ASN A 17 1.42 -17.28 -1.81
CA ASN A 17 0.53 -17.11 -0.68
C ASN A 17 -0.96 -17.23 -1.06
N GLY A 18 -1.26 -17.74 -2.26
CA GLY A 18 -2.64 -17.97 -2.72
C GLY A 18 -3.42 -16.71 -3.12
N LEU A 19 -2.73 -15.60 -3.41
CA LEU A 19 -3.33 -14.36 -3.88
C LEU A 19 -2.97 -14.10 -5.35
N SER A 20 -3.95 -13.63 -6.12
CA SER A 20 -3.72 -13.18 -7.51
C SER A 20 -3.65 -11.66 -7.57
N LEU A 21 -2.65 -11.15 -8.29
CA LEU A 21 -2.53 -9.72 -8.64
C LEU A 21 -2.94 -9.46 -10.10
N ASP A 22 -3.63 -10.42 -10.75
CA ASP A 22 -4.06 -10.29 -12.13
C ASP A 22 -5.00 -9.10 -12.34
N GLY A 23 -4.86 -8.44 -13.49
CA GLY A 23 -5.59 -7.22 -13.81
C GLY A 23 -5.11 -5.95 -13.08
N HIS A 24 -4.09 -6.01 -12.22
CA HIS A 24 -3.49 -4.81 -11.65
C HIS A 24 -2.89 -3.93 -12.75
N LYS A 25 -3.21 -2.63 -12.71
CA LYS A 25 -2.58 -1.62 -13.56
C LYS A 25 -2.14 -0.44 -12.73
N GLY A 26 -0.86 -0.10 -12.81
CA GLY A 26 -0.30 1.07 -12.14
C GLY A 26 -1.04 2.34 -12.54
N LYS A 27 -1.48 3.13 -11.56
CA LYS A 27 -2.20 4.40 -11.78
C LYS A 27 -1.47 5.53 -11.07
N GLN A 28 -1.41 6.69 -11.72
CA GLN A 28 -0.89 7.88 -11.09
C GLN A 28 -1.89 8.40 -10.05
N PHE A 29 -1.41 8.62 -8.83
CA PHE A 29 -2.19 9.28 -7.80
C PHE A 29 -2.51 10.72 -8.21
N THR A 30 -3.78 11.13 -8.05
CA THR A 30 -4.26 12.49 -8.29
C THR A 30 -5.19 12.94 -7.17
N SER A 31 -5.28 14.25 -6.93
CA SER A 31 -6.19 14.81 -5.92
C SER A 31 -7.66 14.48 -6.22
N SER A 32 -8.07 14.47 -7.49
CA SER A 32 -9.42 14.10 -7.90
C SER A 32 -9.74 12.64 -7.61
N MET A 33 -8.79 11.73 -7.79
CA MET A 33 -8.93 10.33 -7.39
C MET A 33 -9.09 10.22 -5.87
N ALA A 34 -8.24 10.90 -5.10
CA ALA A 34 -8.27 10.84 -3.64
C ALA A 34 -9.58 11.36 -3.04
N ARG A 35 -10.28 12.28 -3.72
CA ARG A 35 -11.61 12.76 -3.29
C ARG A 35 -12.69 11.69 -3.38
N GLN A 36 -12.51 10.66 -4.20
CA GLN A 36 -13.48 9.57 -4.40
C GLN A 36 -13.42 8.49 -3.32
N TYR A 37 -12.43 8.53 -2.43
CA TYR A 37 -12.22 7.53 -1.38
C TYR A 37 -12.26 8.17 0.01
N ASP A 38 -12.93 7.52 0.97
CA ASP A 38 -13.02 8.03 2.35
C ASP A 38 -11.75 7.80 3.16
N LEU A 39 -10.90 6.86 2.74
CA LEU A 39 -9.65 6.50 3.41
C LEU A 39 -8.56 6.25 2.37
N ILE A 40 -7.39 6.85 2.58
CA ILE A 40 -6.19 6.63 1.78
C ILE A 40 -5.13 5.97 2.68
N LEU A 41 -4.64 4.79 2.28
CA LEU A 41 -3.59 4.09 3.01
C LEU A 41 -2.27 4.13 2.24
N VAL A 42 -1.18 4.47 2.91
CA VAL A 42 0.16 4.57 2.30
C VAL A 42 1.20 3.75 3.04
N MET A 43 2.25 3.31 2.35
CA MET A 43 3.25 2.41 2.93
C MET A 43 4.26 3.09 3.85
N GLU A 44 4.56 4.38 3.63
CA GLU A 44 5.61 5.13 4.32
C GLU A 44 5.11 6.53 4.71
N LYS A 45 5.66 7.11 5.78
CA LYS A 45 5.29 8.44 6.29
C LYS A 45 5.61 9.54 5.29
N TYR A 46 6.68 9.39 4.52
CA TYR A 46 7.01 10.33 3.45
C TYR A 46 5.87 10.48 2.43
N HIS A 47 5.14 9.39 2.11
CA HIS A 47 3.97 9.47 1.23
C HIS A 47 2.84 10.31 1.81
N ILE A 48 2.65 10.27 3.14
CA ILE A 48 1.69 11.11 3.84
C ILE A 48 2.04 12.60 3.65
N GLU A 49 3.33 12.95 3.76
CA GLU A 49 3.80 14.31 3.52
C GLU A 49 3.63 14.73 2.06
N GLN A 50 3.95 13.85 1.10
CA GLN A 50 3.76 14.14 -0.32
C GLN A 50 2.29 14.39 -0.68
N ILE A 51 1.38 13.55 -0.15
CA ILE A 51 -0.06 13.75 -0.33
C ILE A 51 -0.49 15.08 0.29
N GLY A 52 -0.01 15.41 1.49
CA GLY A 52 -0.31 16.69 2.13
C GLY A 52 0.15 17.92 1.32
N ARG A 53 1.25 17.81 0.56
CA ARG A 53 1.71 18.87 -0.35
C ARG A 53 0.84 19.00 -1.61
N ILE A 54 0.36 17.88 -2.14
CA ILE A 54 -0.43 17.84 -3.39
C ILE A 54 -1.91 18.20 -3.12
N ALA A 55 -2.46 17.71 -2.02
CA ALA A 55 -3.87 17.84 -1.68
C ALA A 55 -4.03 17.93 -0.14
N PRO A 56 -3.86 19.12 0.45
CA PRO A 56 -3.96 19.33 1.89
C PRO A 56 -5.26 18.81 2.51
N GLU A 57 -6.37 18.89 1.76
CA GLU A 57 -7.69 18.42 2.20
C GLU A 57 -7.77 16.89 2.36
N ILE A 58 -6.87 16.13 1.73
CA ILE A 58 -6.82 14.66 1.78
C ILE A 58 -6.01 14.18 3.00
N ARG A 59 -5.15 15.05 3.55
CA ARG A 59 -4.22 14.72 4.64
C ARG A 59 -4.92 14.14 5.86
N GLY A 60 -6.12 14.64 6.19
CA GLY A 60 -6.90 14.19 7.36
C GLY A 60 -7.45 12.76 7.25
N LYS A 61 -7.57 12.25 6.03
CA LYS A 61 -8.02 10.88 5.74
C LYS A 61 -6.92 9.98 5.16
N THR A 62 -5.66 10.41 5.28
CA THR A 62 -4.51 9.61 4.86
C THR A 62 -3.81 9.02 6.08
N MET A 63 -3.69 7.70 6.11
CA MET A 63 -3.10 6.94 7.22
C MET A 63 -2.03 5.96 6.71
N LEU A 64 -1.13 5.56 7.61
CA LEU A 64 -0.13 4.55 7.30
C LEU A 64 -0.80 3.17 7.20
N PHE A 65 -0.41 2.36 6.23
CA PHE A 65 -0.90 1.00 6.10
C PHE A 65 -0.52 0.18 7.34
N GLY A 66 0.72 0.33 7.83
CA GLY A 66 1.15 -0.27 9.10
C GLY A 66 0.77 0.53 10.36
N HIS A 67 -0.27 1.36 10.34
CA HIS A 67 -0.68 2.17 11.50
C HIS A 67 -0.91 1.31 12.75
N TRP A 68 -1.63 0.19 12.60
CA TRP A 68 -2.03 -0.69 13.70
C TRP A 68 -0.94 -1.66 14.17
N ILE A 69 0.14 -1.82 13.40
CA ILE A 69 1.30 -2.64 13.76
C ILE A 69 2.44 -1.77 14.29
N ASN A 70 2.16 -0.98 15.33
CA ASN A 70 3.09 -0.02 15.94
C ASN A 70 3.53 1.12 15.00
N HIS A 71 2.62 1.66 14.18
CA HIS A 71 2.91 2.76 13.26
C HIS A 71 4.12 2.49 12.36
N ARG A 72 4.26 1.23 11.92
CA ARG A 72 5.41 0.73 11.19
C ARG A 72 5.29 1.08 9.70
N GLU A 73 6.38 1.58 9.14
CA GLU A 73 6.51 1.80 7.70
C GLU A 73 6.81 0.48 7.01
N ILE A 74 6.18 0.27 5.85
CA ILE A 74 6.37 -0.90 5.02
C ILE A 74 7.34 -0.50 3.91
N PRO A 75 8.59 -0.99 3.94
CA PRO A 75 9.61 -0.54 3.00
C PRO A 75 9.32 -1.06 1.59
N ASP A 76 9.69 -0.27 0.58
CA ASP A 76 9.62 -0.72 -0.80
C ASP A 76 10.60 -1.89 -1.06
N PRO A 77 10.12 -3.06 -1.55
CA PRO A 77 10.95 -4.20 -1.91
C PRO A 77 11.58 -4.07 -3.31
N TYR A 78 11.29 -3.01 -4.06
CA TYR A 78 11.72 -2.85 -5.45
C TYR A 78 13.23 -3.08 -5.63
N LYS A 79 13.58 -3.95 -6.58
CA LYS A 79 14.95 -4.40 -6.90
C LYS A 79 15.71 -5.11 -5.77
N LYS A 80 15.02 -5.63 -4.75
CA LYS A 80 15.62 -6.46 -3.68
C LYS A 80 15.41 -7.96 -3.92
N SER A 81 15.97 -8.78 -3.04
CA SER A 81 15.83 -10.25 -3.07
C SER A 81 14.39 -10.70 -2.81
N ASP A 82 14.07 -11.93 -3.23
CA ASP A 82 12.77 -12.58 -2.96
C ASP A 82 12.45 -12.61 -1.44
N GLU A 83 13.47 -12.76 -0.59
CA GLU A 83 13.34 -12.71 0.86
C GLU A 83 12.84 -11.35 1.36
N ALA A 84 13.29 -10.25 0.74
CA ALA A 84 12.80 -8.91 1.06
C ALA A 84 11.33 -8.75 0.64
N PHE A 85 10.94 -9.27 -0.52
CA PHE A 85 9.53 -9.28 -0.93
C PHE A 85 8.67 -10.12 0.02
N ALA A 86 9.15 -11.30 0.45
CA ALA A 86 8.44 -12.14 1.41
C ALA A 86 8.25 -11.46 2.77
N SER A 87 9.29 -10.78 3.28
CA SER A 87 9.21 -10.01 4.53
C SER A 87 8.22 -8.85 4.41
N VAL A 88 8.24 -8.11 3.30
CA VAL A 88 7.28 -7.03 3.02
C VAL A 88 5.86 -7.58 2.90
N PHE A 89 5.67 -8.71 2.23
CA PHE A 89 4.37 -9.36 2.10
C PHE A 89 3.79 -9.73 3.47
N GLN A 90 4.60 -10.25 4.40
CA GLN A 90 4.15 -10.53 5.76
C GLN A 90 3.68 -9.26 6.49
N LEU A 91 4.42 -8.15 6.37
CA LEU A 91 4.01 -6.87 6.95
C LEU A 91 2.70 -6.35 6.36
N ILE A 92 2.52 -6.50 5.05
CA ILE A 92 1.27 -6.15 4.36
C ILE A 92 0.13 -7.04 4.86
N ALA A 93 0.33 -8.35 4.95
CA ALA A 93 -0.69 -9.28 5.40
C ALA A 93 -1.17 -8.98 6.82
N GLU A 94 -0.23 -8.79 7.76
CA GLU A 94 -0.52 -8.43 9.15
C GLU A 94 -1.28 -7.10 9.24
N SER A 95 -0.77 -6.07 8.55
CA SER A 95 -1.40 -4.75 8.50
C SER A 95 -2.81 -4.80 7.90
N SER A 96 -3.00 -5.59 6.83
CA SER A 96 -4.29 -5.77 6.16
C SER A 96 -5.33 -6.35 7.11
N GLN A 97 -4.94 -7.36 7.89
CA GLN A 97 -5.82 -8.00 8.87
C GLN A 97 -6.24 -7.01 9.95
N CYS A 98 -5.30 -6.25 10.52
CA CYS A 98 -5.62 -5.22 11.51
C CYS A 98 -6.57 -4.16 10.95
N TRP A 99 -6.36 -3.70 9.72
CA TRP A 99 -7.27 -2.75 9.06
C TRP A 99 -8.66 -3.35 8.84
N ALA A 100 -8.75 -4.59 8.37
CA ALA A 100 -10.02 -5.27 8.15
C ALA A 100 -10.83 -5.39 9.46
N GLU A 101 -10.17 -5.65 10.59
CA GLU A 101 -10.82 -5.69 11.91
C GLU A 101 -11.31 -4.31 12.35
N LYS A 102 -10.53 -3.25 12.12
CA LYS A 102 -10.90 -1.87 12.51
C LYS A 102 -11.98 -1.26 11.64
N LEU A 103 -12.07 -1.66 10.37
CA LEU A 103 -13.10 -1.17 9.44
C LEU A 103 -14.43 -1.93 9.58
N ARG A 104 -14.45 -3.09 10.25
CA ARG A 104 -15.67 -3.86 10.54
C ARG A 104 -16.41 -3.37 11.78
N ALA A 105 -15.75 -2.63 12.65
CA ALA A 105 -16.29 -2.09 13.90
C ALA A 105 -17.04 -0.78 13.64
#